data_AF-A0A0D0B1S9-F1
#
_entry.id   AF-A0A0D0B1S9-F1
#
_cell.length_a   1.000
_cell.length_b   1.000
_cell.length_c   1.000
_cell.angle_alpha   90.00
_cell.angle_beta   90.00
_cell.angle_gamma   90.00
#
_symmetry.space_group_name_H-M   'P 1'
#
loop_
_entity.id
_entity.type
_entity.pdbx_description
1 polymer ?
#
loop_
_entity_poly.entity_id
_entity_poly.type
_entity_poly.pdbx_seq_one_letter_code
_entity_poly.pdbx_strand_id
1 'polypeptide(L)'
;MCVCADCAAAEREALPLCNSEFKAQQPPEYRDLRSVLFTELVRFGSRRHALRVCSSRFALEEFELLKSKKERDEWISRKASEHRDMLEHSALCKAWLKHMQTYSHSTGEIGWRSEAQKLIDGYWPERSAFLDHKLVRRPEKLTDHAWNAMKSQLVNVLSQHKKSRLAREKQKVLTARYLDFKQQYKRAQEGSDCRNPIPAMGDFLTSPAIAKAIWETATDEPLTDDGIRKHISDHLPAFADYWRLEQTQELVQLMRASGFASAAESDLHLAATVFKFVVSIIHALTGEAINGCGHRTRTMLVSLN
;
A
#
# COMPACT_ATOMS: atom_id res chain seq x y z
N MET A 1 16.69 11.72 -10.24
CA MET A 1 16.47 13.15 -10.53
C MET A 1 14.98 13.35 -10.39
N CYS A 2 14.50 14.16 -9.44
CA CYS A 2 13.05 14.28 -9.26
C CYS A 2 12.44 15.09 -10.43
N VAL A 3 11.99 14.40 -11.47
CA VAL A 3 11.19 14.99 -12.57
C VAL A 3 9.76 15.18 -12.06
N CYS A 4 9.10 16.29 -12.40
CA CYS A 4 7.71 16.55 -11.99
C CYS A 4 6.75 15.51 -12.60
N ALA A 5 5.54 15.41 -12.05
CA ALA A 5 4.57 14.40 -12.50
C ALA A 5 4.15 14.60 -13.95
N ASP A 6 4.06 15.83 -14.46
CA ASP A 6 3.82 16.10 -15.89
C ASP A 6 4.90 15.45 -16.78
N CYS A 7 6.18 15.59 -16.42
CA CYS A 7 7.29 14.96 -17.15
C CYS A 7 7.34 13.45 -16.95
N ALA A 8 6.96 12.95 -15.77
CA ALA A 8 6.98 11.53 -15.46
C ALA A 8 5.73 10.78 -15.96
N ALA A 9 4.62 11.47 -16.23
CA ALA A 9 3.37 10.88 -16.72
C ALA A 9 3.38 10.71 -18.25
N ALA A 10 4.16 11.52 -18.98
CA ALA A 10 4.35 11.37 -20.42
C ALA A 10 5.11 10.08 -20.82
N GLU A 11 5.80 9.39 -19.88
CA GLU A 11 6.70 8.27 -20.19
C GLU A 11 6.38 6.94 -19.46
N ARG A 12 5.24 6.82 -18.75
CA ARG A 12 4.96 5.66 -17.87
C ARG A 12 4.15 4.54 -18.56
N GLU A 13 4.83 3.75 -19.39
CA GLU A 13 4.69 2.29 -19.30
C GLU A 13 5.82 1.75 -18.41
N ALA A 14 5.66 0.55 -17.83
CA ALA A 14 6.66 -0.03 -16.93
C ALA A 14 8.04 -0.13 -17.63
N LEU A 15 8.89 0.86 -17.38
CA LEU A 15 10.17 0.96 -18.08
C LEU A 15 11.07 -0.19 -17.65
N PRO A 16 11.54 -1.03 -18.60
CA PRO A 16 12.47 -2.10 -18.27
C PRO A 16 13.73 -1.51 -17.66
N LEU A 17 14.27 -2.20 -16.65
CA LEU A 17 15.56 -1.83 -16.07
C LEU A 17 16.62 -1.87 -17.18
N CYS A 18 17.38 -0.79 -17.38
CA CYS A 18 18.48 -0.79 -18.33
C CYS A 18 19.61 -1.69 -17.82
N ASN A 19 19.52 -2.97 -18.17
CA ASN A 19 20.60 -3.93 -18.00
C ASN A 19 21.57 -3.86 -19.21
N SER A 20 22.67 -4.61 -19.14
CA SER A 20 23.66 -4.68 -20.22
C SER A 20 23.06 -5.17 -21.55
N GLU A 21 22.10 -6.09 -21.48
CA GLU A 21 21.37 -6.63 -22.62
C GLU A 21 20.53 -5.54 -23.31
N PHE A 22 19.77 -4.76 -22.54
CA PHE A 22 19.01 -3.62 -23.02
C PHE A 22 19.91 -2.60 -23.72
N LYS A 23 21.05 -2.29 -23.11
CA LYS A 23 22.05 -1.37 -23.71
C LYS A 23 22.60 -1.93 -25.02
N ALA A 24 22.83 -3.24 -25.11
CA ALA A 24 23.32 -3.89 -26.33
C ALA A 24 22.29 -3.85 -27.48
N GLN A 25 21.00 -3.79 -27.18
CA GLN A 25 19.92 -3.65 -28.16
C GLN A 25 19.76 -2.22 -28.70
N GLN A 26 20.39 -1.21 -28.09
CA GLN A 26 20.31 0.17 -28.58
C GLN A 26 21.24 0.38 -29.80
N PRO A 27 20.81 1.17 -30.81
CA PRO A 27 21.63 1.60 -31.93
C PRO A 27 22.96 2.21 -31.48
N PRO A 28 24.10 1.80 -32.06
CA PRO A 28 25.42 2.27 -31.67
C PRO A 28 25.57 3.79 -31.77
N GLU A 29 24.78 4.45 -32.63
CA GLU A 29 24.79 5.89 -32.89
C GLU A 29 24.43 6.72 -31.65
N TYR A 30 23.60 6.21 -30.75
CA TYR A 30 23.21 6.94 -29.53
C TYR A 30 23.32 6.13 -28.23
N ARG A 31 23.70 4.85 -28.29
CA ARG A 31 23.85 3.95 -27.13
C ARG A 31 24.65 4.54 -25.96
N ASP A 32 25.64 5.37 -26.25
CA ASP A 32 26.52 5.98 -25.26
C ASP A 32 26.30 7.49 -25.07
N LEU A 33 25.34 8.09 -25.79
CA LEU A 33 24.99 9.49 -25.66
C LEU A 33 24.11 9.71 -24.43
N ARG A 34 24.74 10.14 -23.33
CA ARG A 34 24.04 10.57 -22.11
C ARG A 34 23.11 11.76 -22.34
N SER A 35 23.31 12.50 -23.42
CA SER A 35 22.42 13.58 -23.83
C SER A 35 21.07 13.06 -24.34
N VAL A 36 21.00 11.82 -24.83
CA VAL A 36 19.78 11.22 -25.41
C VAL A 36 19.13 10.25 -24.43
N LEU A 37 19.92 9.41 -23.74
CA LEU A 37 19.40 8.40 -22.82
C LEU A 37 19.39 8.90 -21.37
N PHE A 38 18.20 9.09 -20.83
CA PHE A 38 18.00 9.48 -19.43
C PHE A 38 18.66 8.46 -18.50
N THR A 39 19.45 8.96 -17.54
CA THR A 39 20.04 8.14 -16.48
C THR A 39 19.56 8.66 -15.14
N GLU A 40 18.65 7.91 -14.51
CA GLU A 40 18.30 8.16 -13.12
C GLU A 40 19.24 7.44 -12.14
N LEU A 41 19.31 7.93 -10.91
CA LEU A 41 19.89 7.18 -9.79
C LEU A 41 18.71 6.81 -8.90
N VAL A 42 18.39 5.53 -8.79
CA VAL A 42 17.28 5.04 -7.97
C VAL A 42 17.85 4.45 -6.68
N ARG A 43 17.23 4.76 -5.55
CA ARG A 43 17.58 4.14 -4.26
C ARG A 43 16.83 2.82 -4.10
N PHE A 44 17.57 1.74 -3.86
CA PHE A 44 17.03 0.46 -3.41
C PHE A 44 17.58 0.18 -2.01
N GLY A 45 16.71 0.34 -1.00
CA GLY A 45 17.11 0.25 0.41
C GLY A 45 18.12 1.34 0.81
N SER A 46 19.18 0.96 1.52
CA SER A 46 20.25 1.88 1.96
C SER A 46 21.28 2.19 0.87
N ARG A 47 21.32 1.41 -0.22
CA ARG A 47 22.29 1.57 -1.31
C ARG A 47 21.71 2.42 -2.44
N ARG A 48 22.52 3.34 -2.95
CA ARG A 48 22.21 4.08 -4.19
C ARG A 48 22.69 3.24 -5.35
N HIS A 49 21.78 2.78 -6.18
CA HIS A 49 22.11 2.12 -7.43
C HIS A 49 21.95 3.13 -8.57
N ALA A 50 22.95 3.22 -9.45
CA ALA A 50 22.82 3.95 -10.69
C ALA A 50 21.95 3.14 -11.65
N LEU A 51 20.65 3.23 -11.46
CA LEU A 51 19.67 2.57 -12.31
C LEU A 51 19.29 3.51 -13.43
N ARG A 52 19.85 3.27 -14.61
CA ARG A 52 19.37 3.86 -15.85
C ARG A 52 17.91 3.44 -16.03
N VAL A 53 16.98 4.31 -15.65
CA VAL A 53 15.58 4.22 -16.03
C VAL A 53 15.54 4.74 -17.46
N CYS A 54 15.50 3.83 -18.43
CA CYS A 54 15.47 4.24 -19.82
C CYS A 54 14.01 4.30 -20.30
N SER A 55 13.55 5.48 -20.72
CA SER A 55 12.29 5.62 -21.49
C SER A 55 12.41 5.10 -22.94
N SER A 56 13.39 4.22 -23.14
CA SER A 56 14.06 3.88 -24.39
C SER A 56 13.27 2.97 -25.31
N ARG A 57 12.17 2.37 -24.86
CA ARG A 57 11.39 1.51 -25.75
C ARG A 57 10.75 2.34 -26.86
N PHE A 58 10.08 3.44 -26.49
CA PHE A 58 9.52 4.39 -27.45
C PHE A 58 10.62 5.11 -28.25
N ALA A 59 11.75 5.43 -27.61
CA ALA A 59 12.87 6.07 -28.30
C ALA A 59 13.51 5.16 -29.36
N LEU A 60 13.60 3.85 -29.10
CA LEU A 60 14.10 2.86 -30.06
C LEU A 60 13.13 2.69 -31.22
N GLU A 61 11.83 2.54 -30.93
CA GLU A 61 10.79 2.43 -31.96
C GLU A 61 10.73 3.67 -32.86
N GLU A 62 10.81 4.88 -32.28
CA GLU A 62 10.91 6.13 -33.05
C GLU A 62 12.16 6.16 -33.95
N PHE A 63 13.31 5.71 -33.46
CA PHE A 63 14.58 5.76 -34.19
C PHE A 63 14.65 4.76 -35.34
N GLU A 64 14.13 3.54 -35.16
CA GLU A 64 14.13 2.50 -36.19
C GLU A 64 13.21 2.83 -37.38
N LEU A 65 12.19 3.68 -37.17
CA LEU A 65 11.33 4.17 -38.25
C LEU A 65 12.03 5.17 -39.19
N LEU A 66 13.18 5.72 -38.78
CA LEU A 66 13.94 6.71 -39.55
C LEU A 66 14.82 6.01 -40.59
N LYS A 67 14.59 6.35 -41.87
CA LYS A 67 15.21 5.65 -43.01
C LYS A 67 16.56 6.25 -43.40
N SER A 68 16.72 7.55 -43.24
CA SER A 68 17.94 8.26 -43.63
C SER A 68 18.82 8.61 -42.43
N LYS A 69 20.13 8.67 -42.68
CA LYS A 69 21.10 9.13 -41.68
C LYS A 69 20.78 10.56 -41.21
N LYS A 70 20.35 11.43 -42.12
CA LYS A 70 20.00 12.82 -41.81
C LYS A 70 18.84 12.90 -40.80
N GLU A 71 17.76 12.13 -41.00
CA GLU A 71 16.63 12.07 -40.07
C GLU A 71 17.07 11.57 -38.68
N ARG A 72 17.95 10.56 -38.65
CA ARG A 72 18.52 10.03 -37.39
C ARG A 72 19.34 11.08 -36.64
N ASP A 73 20.19 11.83 -37.34
CA ASP A 73 21.00 12.90 -36.75
C ASP A 73 20.12 14.04 -36.22
N GLU A 74 19.05 14.40 -36.94
CA GLU A 74 18.05 15.40 -36.51
C GLU A 74 17.27 14.92 -35.28
N TRP A 75 16.88 13.64 -35.24
CA TRP A 75 16.21 13.04 -34.08
C TRP A 75 17.12 13.03 -32.84
N ILE A 76 18.39 12.64 -32.98
CA ILE A 76 19.38 12.67 -31.89
C ILE A 76 19.51 14.09 -31.35
N SER A 77 19.63 15.08 -32.25
CA SER A 77 19.74 16.50 -31.88
C SER A 77 18.51 16.99 -31.12
N ARG A 78 17.30 16.62 -31.59
CA ARG A 78 16.03 16.95 -30.92
C ARG A 78 15.95 16.35 -29.53
N LYS A 79 16.18 15.04 -29.38
CA LYS A 79 16.15 14.36 -28.06
C LYS A 79 17.19 14.93 -27.09
N ALA A 80 18.37 15.30 -27.59
CA ALA A 80 19.38 15.97 -26.78
C ALA A 80 18.93 17.35 -26.27
N SER A 81 18.14 18.09 -27.06
CA SER A 81 17.53 19.35 -26.63
C SER A 81 16.43 19.12 -25.61
N GLU A 82 15.48 18.20 -25.87
CA GLU A 82 14.41 17.84 -24.94
C GLU A 82 14.96 17.45 -23.56
N HIS A 83 16.03 16.66 -23.53
CA HIS A 83 16.70 16.29 -22.29
C HIS A 83 17.33 17.50 -21.59
N ARG A 84 17.98 18.42 -22.32
CA ARG A 84 18.55 19.64 -21.73
C ARG A 84 17.47 20.50 -21.07
N ASP A 85 16.34 20.70 -21.74
CA ASP A 85 15.22 21.48 -21.20
C ASP A 85 14.68 20.84 -19.91
N MET A 86 14.59 19.51 -19.87
CA MET A 86 14.20 18.76 -18.67
C MET A 86 15.20 18.92 -17.52
N LEU A 87 16.51 18.89 -17.82
CA LEU A 87 17.56 19.12 -16.84
C LEU A 87 17.47 20.53 -16.24
N GLU A 88 17.34 21.54 -17.10
CA GLU A 88 17.19 22.95 -16.72
C GLU A 88 15.94 23.16 -15.85
N HIS A 89 14.80 22.61 -16.26
CA HIS A 89 13.58 22.64 -15.45
C HIS A 89 13.77 21.97 -14.09
N SER A 90 14.40 20.78 -14.04
CA SER A 90 14.68 20.09 -12.78
C SER A 90 15.58 20.92 -11.85
N ALA A 91 16.52 21.69 -12.42
CA ALA A 91 17.39 22.58 -11.67
C ALA A 91 16.61 23.78 -11.12
N LEU A 92 15.70 24.37 -11.91
CA LEU A 92 14.79 25.42 -11.46
C LEU A 92 13.88 24.94 -10.34
N CYS A 93 13.31 23.74 -10.43
CA CYS A 93 12.51 23.15 -9.34
C CYS A 93 13.32 22.99 -8.05
N LYS A 94 14.56 22.50 -8.14
CA LYS A 94 15.47 22.38 -6.98
C LYS A 94 15.82 23.75 -6.39
N ALA A 95 16.09 24.74 -7.24
CA ALA A 95 16.41 26.10 -6.82
C ALA A 95 15.21 26.76 -6.13
N TRP A 96 14.01 26.60 -6.68
CA TRP A 96 12.76 27.04 -6.06
C TRP A 96 12.53 26.37 -4.71
N LEU A 97 12.74 25.05 -4.59
CA LEU A 97 12.69 24.34 -3.31
C LEU A 97 13.70 24.90 -2.31
N LYS A 98 14.94 25.19 -2.74
CA LYS A 98 15.97 25.80 -1.89
C LYS A 98 15.65 27.24 -1.48
N HIS A 99 15.01 28.02 -2.35
CA HIS A 99 14.56 29.37 -2.02
C HIS A 99 13.39 29.34 -1.04
N MET A 100 12.42 28.44 -1.26
CA MET A 100 11.39 28.14 -0.27
C MET A 100 12.01 27.63 1.04
N GLN A 101 13.19 26.99 0.99
CA GLN A 101 13.95 26.55 2.15
C GLN A 101 14.46 27.69 3.05
N THR A 102 14.88 28.81 2.48
CA THR A 102 15.38 29.95 3.24
C THR A 102 14.24 30.81 3.81
N TYR A 103 13.11 30.91 3.10
CA TYR A 103 11.98 31.75 3.52
C TYR A 103 11.24 31.24 4.78
N SER A 104 11.05 29.91 4.92
CA SER A 104 10.23 29.34 6.01
C SER A 104 10.91 29.29 7.39
N HIS A 105 12.18 29.67 7.53
CA HIS A 105 12.81 29.72 8.86
C HIS A 105 12.26 30.87 9.73
N SER A 106 11.57 31.85 9.13
CA SER A 106 11.02 33.02 9.82
C SER A 106 9.57 32.85 10.31
N THR A 107 8.85 31.83 9.84
CA THR A 107 7.43 31.61 10.18
C THR A 107 7.27 30.22 10.77
N GLY A 108 6.71 30.11 11.98
CA GLY A 108 6.44 28.85 12.70
C GLY A 108 5.54 27.81 11.99
N GLU A 109 5.34 27.92 10.67
CA GLU A 109 4.66 26.98 9.78
C GLU A 109 5.53 25.78 9.37
N ILE A 110 6.37 25.31 10.30
CA ILE A 110 7.44 24.32 10.07
C ILE A 110 6.90 22.94 9.63
N GLY A 111 5.61 22.68 9.80
CA GLY A 111 5.00 21.38 9.44
C GLY A 111 4.74 21.17 7.94
N TRP A 112 4.31 22.20 7.21
CA TRP A 112 3.77 22.03 5.85
C TRP A 112 4.83 21.80 4.79
N ARG A 113 6.05 22.33 4.98
CA ARG A 113 7.18 22.07 4.08
C ARG A 113 7.48 20.58 3.99
N SER A 114 7.61 19.91 5.14
CA SER A 114 7.96 18.49 5.18
C SER A 114 6.92 17.64 4.45
N GLU A 115 5.64 18.04 4.56
CA GLU A 115 4.53 17.36 3.90
C GLU A 115 4.53 17.61 2.38
N ALA A 116 4.73 18.85 1.94
CA ALA A 116 4.87 19.19 0.52
C ALA A 116 6.07 18.46 -0.10
N GLN A 117 7.20 18.38 0.61
CA GLN A 117 8.37 17.64 0.15
C GLN A 117 8.07 16.14 0.02
N LYS A 118 7.41 15.52 1.02
CA LYS A 118 6.99 14.12 0.94
C LYS A 118 6.04 13.85 -0.23
N LEU A 119 5.17 14.81 -0.56
CA LEU A 119 4.25 14.74 -1.69
C LEU A 119 5.00 14.85 -3.04
N ILE A 120 5.98 15.75 -3.12
CA ILE A 120 6.81 15.95 -4.32
C ILE A 120 7.78 14.77 -4.55
N ASP A 121 8.40 14.24 -3.50
CA ASP A 121 9.38 13.15 -3.60
C ASP A 121 8.70 11.77 -3.66
N GLY A 122 7.46 11.65 -3.17
CA GLY A 122 6.75 10.39 -3.07
C GLY A 122 6.32 9.81 -4.42
N TYR A 123 6.10 8.49 -4.43
CA TYR A 123 5.53 7.76 -5.57
C TYR A 123 4.01 7.59 -5.39
N TRP A 124 3.32 8.68 -5.09
CA TRP A 124 1.90 8.65 -4.74
C TRP A 124 1.02 9.09 -5.91
N PRO A 125 -0.14 8.45 -6.16
CA PRO A 125 -1.12 8.94 -7.13
C PRO A 125 -1.53 10.40 -6.87
N GLU A 126 -1.52 10.84 -5.62
CA GLU A 126 -1.86 12.22 -5.24
C GLU A 126 -0.79 13.24 -5.65
N ARG A 127 0.41 12.79 -6.02
CA ARG A 127 1.50 13.67 -6.47
C ARG A 127 1.15 14.40 -7.75
N SER A 128 0.56 13.71 -8.73
CA SER A 128 0.13 14.36 -9.98
C SER A 128 -0.92 15.42 -9.68
N ALA A 129 -1.98 15.05 -8.95
CA ALA A 129 -3.03 15.98 -8.57
C ALA A 129 -2.53 17.24 -7.85
N PHE A 130 -1.48 17.12 -7.03
CA PHE A 130 -0.88 18.28 -6.37
C PHE A 130 -0.03 19.15 -7.30
N LEU A 131 0.83 18.53 -8.13
CA LEU A 131 1.68 19.27 -9.06
C LEU A 131 0.86 19.93 -10.17
N ASP A 132 -0.24 19.30 -10.57
CA ASP A 132 -1.18 19.80 -11.59
C ASP A 132 -2.17 20.81 -11.01
N HIS A 133 -2.14 21.04 -9.69
CA HIS A 133 -3.03 21.97 -9.03
C HIS A 133 -2.77 23.40 -9.54
N LYS A 134 -3.82 24.11 -9.97
CA LYS A 134 -3.76 25.47 -10.55
C LYS A 134 -3.05 26.54 -9.70
N LEU A 135 -2.87 26.29 -8.40
CA LEU A 135 -2.13 27.19 -7.50
C LEU A 135 -0.64 26.88 -7.44
N VAL A 136 -0.25 25.64 -7.77
CA VAL A 136 1.13 25.16 -7.81
C VAL A 136 1.70 25.40 -9.21
N ARG A 137 0.91 25.09 -10.25
CA ARG A 137 1.27 25.27 -11.67
C ARG A 137 1.02 26.70 -12.17
N ARG A 138 1.57 27.70 -11.51
CA ARG A 138 1.54 29.09 -12.00
C ARG A 138 2.89 29.47 -12.60
N PRO A 139 2.93 29.93 -13.86
CA PRO A 139 4.17 30.41 -14.47
C PRO A 139 4.61 31.78 -13.93
N GLU A 140 3.70 32.53 -13.31
CA GLU A 140 3.98 33.87 -12.79
C GLU A 140 4.87 33.81 -11.54
N LYS A 141 5.69 34.86 -11.37
CA LYS A 141 6.46 35.04 -10.13
C LYS A 141 5.50 35.19 -8.96
N LEU A 142 5.69 34.35 -7.94
CA LEU A 142 4.92 34.41 -6.70
C LEU A 142 5.21 35.72 -5.96
N THR A 143 4.26 36.65 -5.97
CA THR A 143 4.30 37.89 -5.17
C THR A 143 3.71 37.66 -3.78
N ASP A 144 4.03 38.50 -2.80
CA ASP A 144 3.48 38.38 -1.44
C ASP A 144 1.96 38.46 -1.42
N HIS A 145 1.38 39.32 -2.25
CA HIS A 145 -0.08 39.41 -2.41
C HIS A 145 -0.67 38.11 -2.98
N ALA A 146 -0.06 37.56 -4.05
CA ALA A 146 -0.50 36.29 -4.64
C ALA A 146 -0.34 35.12 -3.66
N TRP A 147 0.75 35.08 -2.90
CA TRP A 147 1.00 34.09 -1.86
C TRP A 147 -0.08 34.15 -0.78
N ASN A 148 -0.34 35.33 -0.22
CA ASN A 148 -1.35 35.52 0.83
C ASN A 148 -2.75 35.11 0.35
N ALA A 149 -3.09 35.38 -0.92
CA ALA A 149 -4.36 34.98 -1.51
C ALA A 149 -4.50 33.44 -1.69
N MET A 150 -3.42 32.74 -2.00
CA MET A 150 -3.46 31.29 -2.28
C MET A 150 -3.11 30.39 -1.09
N LYS A 151 -2.49 30.96 -0.04
CA LYS A 151 -1.95 30.23 1.11
C LYS A 151 -2.98 29.32 1.79
N SER A 152 -4.18 29.84 2.08
CA SER A 152 -5.23 29.09 2.77
C SER A 152 -5.67 27.85 1.98
N GLN A 153 -5.81 27.99 0.65
CA GLN A 153 -6.17 26.88 -0.23
C GLN A 153 -5.06 25.84 -0.30
N LEU A 154 -3.80 26.26 -0.42
CA LEU A 154 -2.66 25.35 -0.46
C LEU A 154 -2.50 24.58 0.86
N VAL A 155 -2.69 25.25 2.00
CA VAL A 155 -2.69 24.62 3.33
C VAL A 155 -3.81 23.59 3.44
N ASN A 156 -5.01 23.87 2.91
CA ASN A 156 -6.10 22.89 2.90
C ASN A 156 -5.74 21.65 2.05
N VAL A 157 -5.19 21.84 0.85
CA VAL A 157 -4.73 20.73 -0.02
C VAL A 157 -3.69 19.87 0.69
N LEU A 158 -2.67 20.49 1.29
CA LEU A 158 -1.64 19.78 2.04
C LEU A 158 -2.20 19.09 3.30
N SER A 159 -3.22 19.68 3.95
CA SER A 159 -3.91 19.08 5.10
C SER A 159 -4.62 17.80 4.73
N GLN A 160 -5.36 17.81 3.61
CA GLN A 160 -6.04 16.60 3.12
C GLN A 160 -5.03 15.53 2.72
N HIS A 161 -3.96 15.92 2.03
CA HIS A 161 -2.88 14.99 1.70
C HIS A 161 -2.28 14.35 2.96
N LYS A 162 -1.93 15.17 3.98
CA LYS A 162 -1.39 14.69 5.26
C LYS A 162 -2.33 13.68 5.91
N LYS A 163 -3.63 13.99 5.96
CA LYS A 163 -4.65 13.10 6.54
C LYS A 163 -4.70 11.76 5.80
N SER A 164 -4.75 11.78 4.47
CA SER A 164 -4.78 10.58 3.63
C SER A 164 -3.49 9.76 3.76
N ARG A 165 -2.32 10.41 3.78
CA ARG A 165 -1.02 9.74 4.00
C ARG A 165 -0.99 9.05 5.36
N LEU A 166 -1.34 9.76 6.44
CA LEU A 166 -1.36 9.20 7.79
C LEU A 166 -2.35 8.03 7.92
N ALA A 167 -3.53 8.13 7.29
CA ALA A 167 -4.49 7.04 7.25
C ALA A 167 -3.92 5.79 6.55
N ARG A 168 -3.22 5.95 5.42
CA ARG A 168 -2.55 4.85 4.72
C ARG A 168 -1.39 4.25 5.52
N GLU A 169 -0.57 5.08 6.15
CA GLU A 169 0.52 4.62 7.02
C GLU A 169 -0.04 3.81 8.19
N LYS A 170 -1.08 4.32 8.86
CA LYS A 170 -1.81 3.58 9.90
C LYS A 170 -2.36 2.25 9.38
N GLN A 171 -3.02 2.26 8.22
CA GLN A 171 -3.57 1.04 7.63
C GLN A 171 -2.47 0.01 7.33
N LYS A 172 -1.32 0.42 6.81
CA LYS A 172 -0.17 -0.47 6.57
C LYS A 172 0.32 -1.13 7.86
N VAL A 173 0.47 -0.36 8.93
CA VAL A 173 0.88 -0.87 10.25
C VAL A 173 -0.15 -1.87 10.78
N LEU A 174 -1.44 -1.53 10.73
CA LEU A 174 -2.52 -2.41 11.19
C LEU A 174 -2.60 -3.71 10.37
N THR A 175 -2.46 -3.64 9.05
CA THR A 175 -2.42 -4.82 8.18
C THR A 175 -1.22 -5.71 8.52
N ALA A 176 -0.03 -5.13 8.74
CA ALA A 176 1.14 -5.90 9.17
C ALA A 176 0.89 -6.61 10.51
N ARG A 177 0.44 -5.87 11.54
CA ARG A 177 0.09 -6.44 12.85
C ARG A 177 -0.93 -7.57 12.76
N TYR A 178 -1.98 -7.40 11.94
CA TYR A 178 -2.98 -8.45 11.73
C TYR A 178 -2.38 -9.72 11.12
N LEU A 179 -1.47 -9.58 10.14
CA LEU A 179 -0.80 -10.72 9.51
C LEU A 179 0.12 -11.44 10.51
N ASP A 180 0.87 -10.69 11.30
CA ASP A 180 1.74 -11.25 12.34
C ASP A 180 0.91 -11.98 13.39
N PHE A 181 -0.18 -11.37 13.86
CA PHE A 181 -1.11 -11.98 14.79
C PHE A 181 -1.72 -13.26 14.23
N LYS A 182 -2.16 -13.24 12.95
CA LYS A 182 -2.68 -14.41 12.25
C LYS A 182 -1.66 -15.56 12.21
N GLN A 183 -0.41 -15.24 11.95
CA GLN A 183 0.66 -16.24 11.91
C GLN A 183 0.89 -16.86 13.29
N GLN A 184 1.01 -16.05 14.36
CA GLN A 184 1.22 -16.57 15.71
C GLN A 184 -0.01 -17.34 16.23
N TYR A 185 -1.21 -16.90 15.89
CA TYR A 185 -2.45 -17.60 16.25
C TYR A 185 -2.50 -18.99 15.63
N LYS A 186 -2.16 -19.11 14.34
CA LYS A 186 -2.08 -20.40 13.67
C LYS A 186 -1.09 -21.35 14.36
N ARG A 187 0.09 -20.85 14.76
CA ARG A 187 1.08 -21.63 15.51
C ARG A 187 0.55 -22.12 16.86
N ALA A 188 -0.20 -21.27 17.58
CA ALA A 188 -0.84 -21.68 18.83
C ALA A 188 -1.87 -22.80 18.62
N GLN A 189 -2.61 -22.76 17.50
CA GLN A 189 -3.57 -23.80 17.15
C GLN A 189 -2.92 -25.13 16.77
N GLU A 190 -1.74 -25.13 16.15
CA GLU A 190 -1.04 -26.36 15.72
C GLU A 190 -0.72 -27.33 16.87
N GLY A 191 -0.62 -26.84 18.11
CA GLY A 191 -0.41 -27.67 19.31
C GLY A 191 -1.69 -28.05 20.07
N SER A 192 -2.86 -27.68 19.58
CA SER A 192 -4.11 -27.78 20.34
C SER A 192 -4.84 -29.10 20.12
N ASP A 193 -5.44 -29.64 21.19
CA ASP A 193 -6.25 -30.86 21.13
C ASP A 193 -7.51 -30.63 20.29
N CYS A 194 -7.72 -31.45 19.26
CA CYS A 194 -8.90 -31.37 18.39
C CYS A 194 -10.22 -31.60 19.13
N ARG A 195 -10.19 -32.22 20.32
CA ARG A 195 -11.36 -32.41 21.20
C ARG A 195 -11.76 -31.12 21.92
N ASN A 196 -10.86 -30.14 22.00
CA ASN A 196 -11.08 -28.85 22.64
C ASN A 196 -11.13 -27.77 21.56
N PRO A 197 -12.30 -27.49 20.97
CA PRO A 197 -12.40 -26.56 19.86
C PRO A 197 -11.97 -25.16 20.32
N ILE A 198 -11.11 -24.55 19.52
CA ILE A 198 -10.64 -23.18 19.71
C ILE A 198 -11.45 -22.25 18.81
N PRO A 199 -11.80 -21.04 19.26
CA PRO A 199 -12.50 -20.06 18.44
C PRO A 199 -11.81 -19.80 17.09
N ALA A 200 -12.58 -19.30 16.13
CA ALA A 200 -11.94 -18.77 14.93
C ALA A 200 -11.13 -17.51 15.30
N MET A 201 -10.09 -17.23 14.52
CA MET A 201 -9.28 -16.03 14.74
C MET A 201 -10.12 -14.75 14.72
N GLY A 202 -11.15 -14.68 13.87
CA GLY A 202 -12.08 -13.53 13.82
C GLY A 202 -12.74 -13.28 15.17
N ASP A 203 -13.30 -14.33 15.78
CA ASP A 203 -13.96 -14.24 17.09
C ASP A 203 -12.95 -13.79 18.16
N PHE A 204 -11.75 -14.37 18.17
CA PHE A 204 -10.72 -14.01 19.14
C PHE A 204 -10.22 -12.55 18.98
N LEU A 205 -10.09 -12.07 17.74
CA LEU A 205 -9.70 -10.69 17.45
C LEU A 205 -10.76 -9.66 17.87
N THR A 206 -12.02 -10.06 18.00
CA THR A 206 -13.09 -9.20 18.53
C THR A 206 -13.10 -9.11 20.04
N SER A 207 -12.32 -9.93 20.75
CA SER A 207 -12.21 -9.81 22.21
C SER A 207 -11.62 -8.44 22.59
N PRO A 208 -12.14 -7.76 23.63
CA PRO A 208 -11.69 -6.41 23.98
C PRO A 208 -10.18 -6.31 24.26
N ALA A 209 -9.59 -7.33 24.89
CA ALA A 209 -8.16 -7.37 25.20
C ALA A 209 -7.30 -7.37 23.92
N ILE A 210 -7.66 -8.21 22.94
CA ILE A 210 -6.92 -8.32 21.69
C ILE A 210 -7.20 -7.16 20.74
N ALA A 211 -8.45 -6.71 20.67
CA ALA A 211 -8.84 -5.55 19.90
C ALA A 211 -8.05 -4.31 20.34
N LYS A 212 -7.93 -4.08 21.65
CA LYS A 212 -7.10 -3.02 22.21
C LYS A 212 -5.63 -3.15 21.79
N ALA A 213 -5.04 -4.33 21.93
CA ALA A 213 -3.64 -4.56 21.58
C ALA A 213 -3.32 -4.31 20.09
N ILE A 214 -4.25 -4.60 19.17
CA ILE A 214 -4.02 -4.43 17.73
C ILE A 214 -4.38 -3.01 17.26
N TRP A 215 -5.56 -2.52 17.66
CA TRP A 215 -6.16 -1.31 17.10
C TRP A 215 -5.83 -0.03 17.87
N GLU A 216 -5.62 -0.12 19.19
CA GLU A 216 -5.38 1.05 20.05
C GLU A 216 -3.89 1.32 20.30
N THR A 217 -3.01 0.31 20.16
CA THR A 217 -1.55 0.50 20.26
C THR A 217 -1.05 1.52 19.25
N ALA A 218 -0.29 2.51 19.71
CA ALA A 218 0.21 3.60 18.89
C ALA A 218 1.01 3.08 17.69
N THR A 219 0.90 3.72 16.51
CA THR A 219 1.46 3.19 15.26
C THR A 219 3.00 3.17 15.23
N ASP A 220 3.64 3.97 16.07
CA ASP A 220 5.07 4.06 16.27
C ASP A 220 5.62 3.02 17.27
N GLU A 221 4.75 2.36 18.03
CA GLU A 221 5.12 1.27 18.91
C GLU A 221 5.11 -0.07 18.15
N PRO A 222 6.26 -0.72 17.93
CA PRO A 222 6.31 -2.00 17.24
C PRO A 222 5.74 -3.10 18.15
N LEU A 223 4.77 -3.84 17.62
CA LEU A 223 4.26 -5.04 18.30
C LEU A 223 5.13 -6.22 17.87
N THR A 224 6.05 -6.64 18.74
CA THR A 224 7.00 -7.71 18.43
C THR A 224 6.33 -9.08 18.40
N ASP A 225 6.89 -10.03 17.65
CA ASP A 225 6.42 -11.42 17.60
C ASP A 225 6.25 -12.05 18.99
N ASP A 226 7.20 -11.79 19.90
CA ASP A 226 7.14 -12.28 21.28
C ASP A 226 6.04 -11.61 22.09
N GLY A 227 5.80 -10.30 21.87
CA GLY A 227 4.68 -9.58 22.47
C GLY A 227 3.33 -10.12 22.00
N ILE A 228 3.19 -10.38 20.69
CA ILE A 228 2.00 -11.01 20.10
C ILE A 228 1.78 -12.40 20.68
N ARG A 229 2.82 -13.24 20.67
CA ARG A 229 2.76 -14.62 21.18
C ARG A 229 2.32 -14.63 22.64
N LYS A 230 2.93 -13.76 23.45
CA LYS A 230 2.57 -13.61 24.86
C LYS A 230 1.10 -13.20 25.02
N HIS A 231 0.62 -12.21 24.28
CA HIS A 231 -0.79 -11.82 24.32
C HIS A 231 -1.75 -12.96 23.94
N ILE A 232 -1.40 -13.75 22.93
CA ILE A 232 -2.20 -14.93 22.56
C ILE A 232 -2.21 -15.93 23.72
N SER A 233 -1.04 -16.28 24.27
CA SER A 233 -0.93 -17.23 25.38
C SER A 233 -1.68 -16.77 26.64
N ASP A 234 -1.62 -15.48 26.96
CA ASP A 234 -2.24 -14.91 28.17
C ASP A 234 -3.78 -14.83 28.08
N HIS A 235 -4.34 -14.65 26.87
CA HIS A 235 -5.78 -14.38 26.69
C HIS A 235 -6.56 -15.51 26.02
N LEU A 236 -5.92 -16.33 25.17
CA LEU A 236 -6.62 -17.36 24.41
C LEU A 236 -7.28 -18.42 25.29
N PRO A 237 -6.67 -18.96 26.37
CA PRO A 237 -7.31 -20.00 27.17
C PRO A 237 -8.64 -19.53 27.80
N ALA A 238 -8.63 -18.40 28.50
CA ALA A 238 -9.82 -17.86 29.14
C ALA A 238 -10.91 -17.47 28.12
N PHE A 239 -10.50 -16.89 26.98
CA PHE A 239 -11.44 -16.57 25.91
C PHE A 239 -12.03 -17.84 25.27
N ALA A 240 -11.23 -18.89 25.05
CA ALA A 240 -11.70 -20.15 24.50
C ALA A 240 -12.70 -20.84 25.44
N ASP A 241 -12.48 -20.79 26.76
CA ASP A 241 -13.43 -21.32 27.74
C ASP A 241 -14.78 -20.58 27.69
N TYR A 242 -14.73 -19.25 27.69
CA TYR A 242 -15.91 -18.40 27.55
C TYR A 242 -16.66 -18.67 26.24
N TRP A 243 -15.94 -18.63 25.12
CA TRP A 243 -16.50 -18.85 23.78
C TRP A 243 -17.11 -20.24 23.66
N ARG A 244 -16.47 -21.29 24.22
CA ARG A 244 -17.03 -22.64 24.23
C ARG A 244 -18.34 -22.70 25.00
N LEU A 245 -18.41 -22.07 26.16
CA LEU A 245 -19.64 -22.01 26.95
C LEU A 245 -20.78 -21.34 26.16
N GLU A 246 -20.51 -20.19 25.51
CA GLU A 246 -21.50 -19.52 24.67
C GLU A 246 -21.96 -20.38 23.50
N GLN A 247 -21.02 -21.00 22.76
CA GLN A 247 -21.34 -21.84 21.61
C GLN A 247 -22.11 -23.11 22.01
N THR A 248 -21.77 -23.70 23.15
CA THR A 248 -22.51 -24.83 23.75
C THR A 248 -23.95 -24.42 24.05
N GLN A 249 -24.15 -23.26 24.67
CA GLN A 249 -25.49 -22.74 24.99
C GLN A 249 -26.29 -22.44 23.71
N GLU A 250 -25.67 -21.79 22.72
CA GLU A 250 -26.28 -21.50 21.43
C GLU A 250 -26.74 -22.80 20.73
N LEU A 251 -25.88 -23.83 20.73
CA LEU A 251 -26.20 -25.11 20.13
C LEU A 251 -27.35 -25.83 20.85
N VAL A 252 -27.36 -25.83 22.18
CA VAL A 252 -28.48 -26.38 22.97
C VAL A 252 -29.79 -25.64 22.66
N GLN A 253 -29.75 -24.31 22.54
CA GLN A 253 -30.92 -23.52 22.15
C GLN A 253 -31.41 -23.87 20.74
N LEU A 254 -30.50 -24.04 19.78
CA LEU A 254 -30.83 -24.48 18.42
C LEU A 254 -31.47 -25.87 18.40
N MET A 255 -30.96 -26.83 19.20
CA MET A 255 -31.55 -28.16 19.33
C MET A 255 -32.98 -28.09 19.88
N ARG A 256 -33.20 -27.29 20.94
CA ARG A 256 -34.54 -27.08 21.51
C ARG A 256 -35.50 -26.47 20.48
N ALA A 257 -35.04 -25.46 19.75
CA ALA A 257 -35.82 -24.82 18.69
C ALA A 257 -36.14 -25.78 17.52
N SER A 258 -35.31 -26.80 17.32
CA SER A 258 -35.48 -27.82 16.28
C SER A 258 -36.35 -29.01 16.70
N GLY A 259 -36.99 -28.97 17.88
CA GLY A 259 -37.93 -30.00 18.35
C GLY A 259 -37.40 -30.90 19.46
N PHE A 260 -36.14 -30.75 19.88
CA PHE A 260 -35.57 -31.48 21.02
C PHE A 260 -35.78 -30.70 22.32
N ALA A 261 -37.04 -30.59 22.78
CA ALA A 261 -37.42 -29.71 23.89
C ALA A 261 -36.66 -29.98 25.20
N SER A 262 -36.24 -31.23 25.43
CA SER A 262 -35.46 -31.64 26.61
C SER A 262 -33.94 -31.54 26.41
N ALA A 263 -33.47 -31.01 25.28
CA ALA A 263 -32.04 -30.96 24.98
C ALA A 263 -31.27 -30.21 26.07
N ALA A 264 -30.22 -30.85 26.56
CA ALA A 264 -29.28 -30.33 27.56
C ALA A 264 -27.85 -30.39 27.02
N GLU A 265 -26.91 -29.76 27.72
CA GLU A 265 -25.48 -29.83 27.38
C GLU A 265 -24.95 -31.26 27.38
N SER A 266 -25.49 -32.12 28.26
CA SER A 266 -25.19 -33.55 28.22
C SER A 266 -25.51 -34.13 26.84
N ASP A 267 -26.59 -33.74 26.17
CA ASP A 267 -26.95 -34.39 24.90
C ASP A 267 -25.97 -34.06 23.75
N LEU A 268 -25.09 -33.06 23.94
CA LEU A 268 -24.05 -32.73 22.96
C LEU A 268 -22.99 -33.83 22.80
N HIS A 269 -22.76 -34.69 23.80
CA HIS A 269 -21.83 -35.82 23.63
C HIS A 269 -22.39 -36.90 22.70
N LEU A 270 -23.71 -36.94 22.51
CA LEU A 270 -24.39 -37.86 21.59
C LEU A 270 -24.36 -37.34 20.15
N ALA A 271 -24.11 -36.04 19.96
CA ALA A 271 -23.95 -35.43 18.65
C ALA A 271 -22.61 -35.85 18.02
N ALA A 272 -22.61 -37.02 17.37
CA ALA A 272 -21.58 -37.40 16.41
C ALA A 272 -21.71 -36.51 15.15
N THR A 273 -21.33 -35.25 15.27
CA THR A 273 -21.49 -34.30 14.17
C THR A 273 -20.49 -34.60 13.06
N VAL A 274 -20.98 -35.15 11.93
CA VAL A 274 -20.22 -35.17 10.68
C VAL A 274 -20.33 -33.78 10.05
N PHE A 275 -19.37 -32.91 10.36
CA PHE A 275 -19.24 -31.64 9.65
C PHE A 275 -18.72 -31.92 8.23
N LYS A 276 -19.63 -32.04 7.27
CA LYS A 276 -19.25 -32.08 5.85
C LYS A 276 -18.91 -30.66 5.41
N PHE A 277 -17.62 -30.35 5.30
CA PHE A 277 -17.17 -29.12 4.65
C PHE A 277 -17.59 -29.15 3.18
N VAL A 278 -18.64 -28.42 2.83
CA VAL A 278 -18.92 -28.12 1.42
C VAL A 278 -18.02 -26.94 1.06
N VAL A 279 -16.81 -27.24 0.57
CA VAL A 279 -15.97 -26.24 -0.08
C VAL A 279 -16.64 -25.90 -1.40
N SER A 280 -17.46 -24.85 -1.41
CA SER A 280 -17.91 -24.25 -2.66
C SER A 280 -16.71 -23.54 -3.27
N ILE A 281 -16.03 -24.22 -4.20
CA ILE A 281 -15.03 -23.60 -5.07
C ILE A 281 -15.80 -22.69 -6.02
N ILE A 282 -16.02 -21.43 -5.60
CA ILE A 282 -16.39 -20.38 -6.54
C ILE A 282 -15.10 -20.06 -7.31
N HIS A 283 -15.00 -20.57 -8.54
CA HIS A 283 -14.01 -20.12 -9.50
C HIS A 283 -14.18 -18.62 -9.72
N ALA A 284 -13.30 -17.81 -9.14
CA ALA A 284 -13.18 -16.40 -9.46
C ALA A 284 -12.34 -16.25 -10.75
N LEU A 285 -13.02 -16.23 -11.90
CA LEU A 285 -12.45 -15.84 -13.21
C LEU A 285 -12.84 -14.42 -13.63
N THR A 286 -13.24 -13.55 -12.70
CA THR A 286 -13.52 -12.15 -13.01
C THR A 286 -12.87 -11.26 -11.97
N GLY A 287 -11.80 -10.59 -12.38
CA GLY A 287 -11.03 -9.65 -11.58
C GLY A 287 -11.80 -8.37 -11.28
N GLU A 288 -12.80 -8.47 -10.41
CA GLU A 288 -13.39 -7.32 -9.74
C GLU A 288 -13.09 -7.40 -8.24
N ALA A 289 -12.65 -6.27 -7.70
CA ALA A 289 -12.31 -6.10 -6.30
C ALA A 289 -13.56 -6.26 -5.44
N ILE A 290 -13.74 -7.44 -4.84
CA ILE A 290 -14.81 -7.67 -3.87
C ILE A 290 -14.27 -7.36 -2.47
N ASN A 291 -14.64 -6.20 -1.94
CA ASN A 291 -14.83 -6.02 -0.49
C ASN A 291 -16.00 -6.92 -0.07
N GLY A 292 -15.73 -8.18 0.22
CA GLY A 292 -16.73 -9.20 0.48
C GLY A 292 -16.51 -9.88 1.82
N CYS A 293 -17.31 -9.51 2.81
CA CYS A 293 -17.52 -10.31 4.00
C CYS A 293 -18.12 -11.65 3.55
N GLY A 294 -17.31 -12.72 3.55
CA GLY A 294 -17.79 -14.05 3.21
C GLY A 294 -18.78 -14.54 4.25
N HIS A 295 -20.07 -14.54 3.91
CA HIS A 295 -21.07 -15.25 4.71
C HIS A 295 -20.74 -16.74 4.70
N ARG A 296 -20.34 -17.27 5.86
CA ARG A 296 -20.26 -18.70 6.12
C ARG A 296 -21.67 -19.19 6.47
N THR A 297 -22.34 -19.85 5.53
CA THR A 297 -23.52 -20.66 5.85
C THR A 297 -23.03 -21.97 6.47
N ARG A 298 -23.23 -22.13 7.79
CA ARG A 298 -23.09 -23.42 8.47
C ARG A 298 -24.40 -24.19 8.29
N THR A 299 -24.40 -25.23 7.46
CA THR A 299 -25.51 -26.20 7.43
C THR A 299 -25.18 -27.33 8.39
N MET A 300 -25.96 -27.46 9.45
CA MET A 300 -25.82 -28.54 10.44
C MET A 300 -26.79 -29.66 10.07
N LEU A 301 -26.26 -30.82 9.69
CA LEU A 301 -27.03 -32.06 9.56
C LEU A 301 -26.79 -32.86 10.83
N VAL A 302 -27.79 -32.87 11.72
CA VAL A 302 -27.80 -33.72 12.91
C VAL A 302 -28.50 -35.01 12.52
N SER A 303 -27.75 -36.11 12.45
CA SER A 303 -28.31 -37.45 12.36
C SER A 303 -28.27 -38.06 13.75
N LEU A 304 -29.43 -38.24 14.38
CA LEU A 304 -29.57 -39.01 15.61
C LEU A 304 -29.87 -40.45 15.22
N ASN A 305 -29.14 -41.40 15.82
CA ASN A 305 -29.49 -42.82 15.78
C ASN A 305 -30.60 -43.11 16.78
#